data_AF-A0A9D9L366-F1
#
_entry.id   AF-A0A9D9L366-F1
#
_cell.length_a   1.000
_cell.length_b   1.000
_cell.length_c   1.000
_cell.angle_alpha   90.00
_cell.angle_beta   90.00
_cell.angle_gamma   90.00
#
_symmetry.space_group_name_H-M   'P 1'
#
loop_
_entity.id
_entity.type
_entity.pdbx_description
1 polymer ?
#
loop_
_entity_poly.entity_id
_entity_poly.type
_entity_poly.pdbx_seq_one_letter_code
_entity_poly.pdbx_strand_id
1 'polypeptide(L)'
;MARMYPLFSSSSGNCTYIGDEKSGLLVDAGVSCKRICAALDERGIPESAVGGILITHIHSDHISGLKVLSKRLKVPVYSIMGNLRLLEDGEKVWEGCTMHEVSDIESDICGFGITAFETPHDTPVSCGFRITAPSG
;
A
#
# COMPACT_ATOMS: atom_id res chain seq x y z
N MET A 1 16.65 -9.62 4.57
CA MET A 1 16.68 -9.45 3.10
C MET A 1 15.24 -9.25 2.68
N ALA A 2 14.94 -8.17 1.96
CA ALA A 2 13.58 -7.87 1.54
C ALA A 2 13.02 -8.99 0.66
N ARG A 3 11.76 -9.35 0.88
CA ARG A 3 11.01 -10.34 0.12
C ARG A 3 9.71 -9.71 -0.37
N MET A 4 9.25 -10.19 -1.52
CA MET A 4 7.95 -9.82 -2.07
C MET A 4 6.99 -11.00 -1.88
N TYR A 5 5.87 -10.75 -1.21
CA TYR A 5 4.81 -11.73 -1.00
C TYR A 5 3.51 -11.19 -1.61
N PRO A 6 3.12 -11.68 -2.80
CA PRO A 6 1.77 -11.50 -3.30
C PRO A 6 0.81 -12.20 -2.32
N LEU A 7 0.09 -11.41 -1.51
CA LEU A 7 -0.91 -11.94 -0.58
C LEU A 7 -2.19 -12.25 -1.36
N PHE A 8 -2.56 -11.36 -2.28
CA PHE A 8 -3.68 -11.48 -3.20
C PHE A 8 -3.31 -10.81 -4.54
N SER A 9 -3.64 -11.45 -5.67
CA SER A 9 -3.23 -11.00 -7.01
C SER A 9 -4.28 -11.33 -8.08
N SER A 10 -5.56 -11.13 -7.78
CA SER A 10 -6.67 -11.42 -8.70
C SER A 10 -7.57 -10.21 -8.86
N SER A 11 -8.49 -10.26 -9.83
CA SER A 11 -9.51 -9.23 -10.06
C SER A 11 -10.48 -9.02 -8.87
N SER A 12 -10.41 -9.88 -7.85
CA SER A 12 -11.21 -9.80 -6.63
C SER A 12 -10.46 -9.17 -5.46
N GLY A 13 -9.21 -8.74 -5.69
CA GLY A 13 -8.44 -7.96 -4.73
C GLY A 13 -6.94 -8.18 -4.85
N ASN A 14 -6.21 -7.08 -4.81
CA ASN A 14 -4.76 -7.01 -4.88
C ASN A 14 -4.20 -6.55 -3.54
N CYS A 15 -3.16 -7.23 -3.07
CA CYS A 15 -2.38 -6.82 -1.92
C CYS A 15 -1.04 -7.56 -1.95
N THR A 16 0.06 -6.82 -1.94
CA THR A 16 1.40 -7.39 -1.92
C THR A 16 2.18 -6.80 -0.76
N TYR A 17 2.83 -7.65 0.04
CA TYR A 17 3.79 -7.20 1.04
C TYR A 17 5.21 -7.19 0.47
N ILE A 18 5.96 -6.14 0.72
CA ILE A 18 7.37 -6.01 0.36
C ILE A 18 8.15 -5.65 1.61
N GLY A 19 9.02 -6.54 2.07
CA GLY A 19 9.76 -6.35 3.31
C GLY A 19 10.28 -7.64 3.92
N ASP A 20 10.63 -7.58 5.18
CA ASP A 20 10.97 -8.73 6.01
C ASP A 20 10.08 -8.77 7.28
N GLU A 21 10.36 -9.67 8.21
CA GLU A 21 9.58 -9.80 9.44
C GLU A 21 9.68 -8.60 10.40
N LYS A 22 10.52 -7.61 10.09
CA LYS A 22 10.77 -6.43 10.93
C LYS A 22 10.23 -5.14 10.31
N SER A 23 10.33 -4.99 8.99
CA SER A 23 9.90 -3.77 8.31
C SER A 23 9.56 -4.00 6.85
N GLY A 24 8.52 -3.32 6.38
CA GLY A 24 8.04 -3.39 5.01
C GLY A 24 6.78 -2.58 4.76
N LEU A 25 6.29 -2.70 3.52
CA LEU A 25 5.19 -1.94 2.97
C LEU A 25 4.15 -2.88 2.38
N LEU A 26 2.89 -2.48 2.43
CA LEU A 26 1.85 -3.08 1.60
C LEU A 26 1.69 -2.26 0.32
N VAL A 27 1.53 -2.93 -0.81
CA VAL A 27 1.07 -2.35 -2.07
C VAL A 27 -0.35 -2.83 -2.27
N ASP A 28 -1.29 -1.88 -2.25
CA ASP A 28 -2.73 -2.04 -2.28
C ASP A 28 -3.33 -2.80 -1.09
N ALA A 29 -4.63 -2.61 -0.90
CA ALA A 29 -5.44 -3.19 0.17
C ALA A 29 -6.81 -3.64 -0.39
N GLY A 30 -6.77 -4.41 -1.46
CA GLY A 30 -7.92 -4.79 -2.29
C GLY A 30 -8.87 -5.81 -1.72
N VAL A 31 -8.56 -6.41 -0.56
CA VAL A 31 -9.44 -7.34 0.15
C VAL A 31 -9.63 -6.89 1.61
N SER A 32 -10.56 -7.53 2.32
CA SER A 32 -10.86 -7.14 3.70
C SER A 32 -9.63 -7.18 4.61
N CYS A 33 -9.55 -6.22 5.54
CA CYS A 33 -8.49 -6.14 6.55
C CYS A 33 -8.24 -7.47 7.27
N LYS A 34 -9.32 -8.21 7.61
CA LYS A 34 -9.21 -9.55 8.22
C LYS A 34 -8.41 -10.53 7.35
N ARG A 35 -8.65 -10.54 6.03
CA ARG A 35 -7.94 -11.42 5.10
C ARG A 35 -6.48 -11.01 4.92
N ILE A 36 -6.20 -9.71 4.86
CA ILE A 36 -4.83 -9.18 4.77
C ILE A 36 -4.02 -9.59 6.01
N CYS A 37 -4.55 -9.32 7.21
CA CYS A 37 -3.87 -9.68 8.46
C CYS A 37 -3.67 -11.19 8.60
N ALA A 38 -4.65 -12.01 8.21
CA ALA A 38 -4.49 -13.47 8.21
C ALA A 38 -3.39 -13.93 7.24
N ALA A 39 -3.32 -13.36 6.03
CA ALA A 39 -2.30 -13.73 5.05
C ALA A 39 -0.88 -13.31 5.45
N LEU A 40 -0.75 -12.21 6.20
CA LEU A 40 0.52 -11.79 6.84
C LEU A 40 0.94 -12.78 7.92
N ASP A 41 0.01 -13.13 8.83
CA ASP A 41 0.24 -14.08 9.92
C ASP A 41 0.64 -15.48 9.42
N GLU A 42 -0.05 -15.99 8.39
CA GLU A 42 0.29 -17.27 7.72
C GLU A 42 1.73 -17.30 7.16
N ARG A 43 2.30 -16.13 6.85
CA ARG A 43 3.68 -15.98 6.35
C ARG A 43 4.68 -15.62 7.45
N GLY A 44 4.25 -15.58 8.71
CA GLY A 44 5.06 -15.18 9.86
C GLY A 44 5.44 -13.70 9.86
N ILE A 45 4.65 -12.84 9.18
CA ILE A 45 4.87 -11.41 9.12
C ILE A 45 3.95 -10.75 10.16
N PRO A 46 4.50 -10.15 11.23
CA PRO A 46 3.67 -9.48 12.22
C PRO A 46 3.09 -8.19 11.63
N GLU A 47 1.90 -7.79 12.07
CA GLU A 47 1.27 -6.52 11.66
C GLU A 47 2.19 -5.31 11.93
N SER A 48 3.01 -5.37 12.98
CA SER A 48 3.99 -4.34 13.33
C SER A 48 5.13 -4.18 12.32
N ALA A 49 5.34 -5.16 11.43
CA ALA A 49 6.31 -5.05 10.35
C ALA A 49 5.77 -4.23 9.16
N VAL A 50 4.47 -3.95 9.10
CA VAL A 50 3.90 -3.05 8.11
C VAL A 50 4.09 -1.62 8.60
N GLY A 51 4.87 -0.82 7.88
CA GLY A 51 5.11 0.59 8.20
C GLY A 51 4.38 1.59 7.30
N GLY A 52 3.76 1.12 6.21
CA GLY A 52 3.05 1.98 5.26
C GLY A 52 2.25 1.19 4.23
N ILE A 53 1.29 1.87 3.60
CA ILE A 53 0.45 1.30 2.53
C ILE A 53 0.57 2.19 1.29
N LEU A 54 1.12 1.65 0.20
CA LEU A 54 1.18 2.27 -1.12
C LEU A 54 -0.09 1.92 -1.90
N ILE A 55 -0.74 2.91 -2.52
CA ILE A 55 -1.95 2.70 -3.34
C ILE A 55 -1.66 3.06 -4.79
N THR A 56 -1.90 2.12 -5.71
CA THR A 56 -1.66 2.32 -7.15
C THR A 56 -2.77 3.14 -7.81
N HIS A 57 -4.03 2.87 -7.45
CA HIS A 57 -5.22 3.58 -7.93
C HIS A 57 -6.46 3.24 -7.08
N ILE A 58 -7.61 3.83 -7.43
CA ILE A 58 -8.81 3.87 -6.57
C ILE A 58 -9.88 2.79 -6.85
N HIS A 59 -9.58 1.80 -7.68
CA HIS A 59 -10.55 0.72 -7.90
C HIS A 59 -10.74 -0.13 -6.64
N SER A 60 -11.94 -0.69 -6.48
CA SER A 60 -12.31 -1.39 -5.24
C SER A 60 -11.44 -2.61 -4.96
N ASP A 61 -10.99 -3.31 -6.00
CA ASP A 61 -10.04 -4.41 -5.89
C ASP A 61 -8.61 -3.96 -5.54
N HIS A 62 -8.38 -2.66 -5.31
CA HIS A 62 -7.15 -2.11 -4.75
C HIS A 62 -7.36 -1.42 -3.39
N ILE A 63 -8.57 -0.93 -3.08
CA ILE A 63 -8.80 -0.12 -1.87
C ILE A 63 -9.94 -0.59 -0.95
N SER A 64 -10.63 -1.69 -1.25
CA SER A 64 -11.83 -2.10 -0.50
C SER A 64 -11.60 -2.33 0.99
N GLY A 65 -10.39 -2.78 1.38
CA GLY A 65 -10.00 -2.99 2.78
C GLY A 65 -9.32 -1.80 3.44
N LEU A 66 -8.99 -0.76 2.67
CA LEU A 66 -8.05 0.30 3.07
C LEU A 66 -8.50 1.04 4.33
N LYS A 67 -9.75 1.52 4.39
CA LYS A 67 -10.28 2.29 5.53
C LYS A 67 -10.12 1.56 6.88
N VAL A 68 -10.44 0.26 6.87
CA VAL A 68 -10.37 -0.57 8.08
C VAL A 68 -8.92 -0.93 8.40
N LEU A 69 -8.13 -1.22 7.37
CA LEU A 69 -6.72 -1.58 7.52
C LEU A 69 -5.90 -0.41 8.07
N SER A 70 -6.08 0.81 7.54
CA SER A 70 -5.35 1.99 8.00
C SER A 70 -5.70 2.36 9.45
N LYS A 71 -6.96 2.15 9.88
CA LYS A 71 -7.37 2.29 11.28
C LYS A 71 -6.72 1.26 12.20
N ARG A 72 -6.62 0.00 11.74
CA ARG A 72 -6.07 -1.12 12.53
C ARG A 72 -4.56 -0.97 12.70
N LEU A 73 -3.85 -0.78 11.60
CA LEU A 73 -2.39 -0.69 11.58
C LEU A 73 -1.88 0.67 12.06
N LYS A 74 -2.68 1.73 11.91
CA LYS A 74 -2.31 3.12 12.23
C LYS A 74 -1.01 3.56 11.52
N VAL A 75 -0.86 3.11 10.28
CA VAL A 75 0.27 3.45 9.41
C VAL A 75 -0.15 4.49 8.36
N PRO A 76 0.80 5.28 7.85
CA PRO A 76 0.56 6.19 6.75
C PRO A 76 0.15 5.49 5.44
N VAL A 77 -0.63 6.21 4.63
CA VAL A 77 -0.97 5.86 3.25
C VAL A 77 -0.19 6.73 2.27
N TYR A 78 0.30 6.11 1.20
CA TYR A 78 1.16 6.73 0.21
C TYR A 78 0.60 6.54 -1.19
N SER A 79 0.56 7.60 -1.99
CA SER A 79 0.22 7.53 -3.41
C SER A 79 0.58 8.84 -4.10
N ILE A 80 0.33 8.94 -5.40
CA ILE A 80 0.37 10.22 -6.13
C ILE A 80 -0.79 11.13 -5.68
N MET A 81 -0.60 12.45 -5.76
CA MET A 81 -1.56 13.45 -5.26
C MET A 81 -2.99 13.25 -5.76
N GLY A 82 -3.16 12.88 -7.04
CA GLY A 82 -4.47 12.63 -7.62
C GLY A 82 -5.25 11.51 -6.92
N ASN A 83 -4.57 10.40 -6.58
CA ASN A 83 -5.17 9.31 -5.82
C ASN A 83 -5.49 9.73 -4.38
N LEU A 84 -4.60 10.47 -3.72
CA LEU A 84 -4.81 10.90 -2.33
C LEU A 84 -6.07 11.76 -2.19
N ARG A 85 -6.30 12.69 -3.12
CA ARG A 85 -7.53 13.51 -3.15
C ARG A 85 -8.78 12.66 -3.29
N LEU A 86 -8.78 11.69 -4.21
CA LEU A 86 -9.91 10.79 -4.42
C LEU A 86 -10.17 9.88 -3.20
N LEU A 87 -9.11 9.47 -2.50
CA LEU A 87 -9.22 8.70 -1.26
C LEU A 87 -9.81 9.53 -0.12
N GLU A 88 -9.42 10.80 -0.01
CA GLU A 88 -9.94 11.77 0.96
C GLU A 88 -11.42 12.07 0.69
N ASP A 89 -11.75 12.51 -0.53
CA ASP A 89 -13.12 12.85 -0.96
C ASP A 89 -14.08 11.66 -0.80
N GLY A 90 -13.59 10.44 -1.07
CA GLY A 90 -14.36 9.21 -0.94
C GLY A 90 -14.39 8.61 0.47
N GLU A 91 -13.79 9.27 1.45
CA GLU A 91 -13.58 8.80 2.82
C GLU A 91 -13.07 7.35 2.89
N LYS A 92 -12.13 7.00 2.00
CA LYS A 92 -11.62 5.63 1.81
C LYS A 92 -10.51 5.27 2.79
N VAL A 93 -10.03 6.24 3.55
CA VAL A 93 -9.00 6.09 4.56
C VAL A 93 -9.59 6.49 5.93
N TRP A 94 -9.10 5.89 7.02
CA TRP A 94 -9.45 6.33 8.36
C TRP A 94 -9.03 7.78 8.61
N GLU A 95 -9.92 8.58 9.20
CA GLU A 95 -9.74 10.02 9.49
C GLU A 95 -8.43 10.37 10.22
N GLY A 96 -7.92 9.50 11.09
CA GLY A 96 -6.66 9.72 11.82
C GLY A 96 -5.40 9.26 11.09
N CYS A 97 -5.51 8.80 9.84
CA CYS A 97 -4.38 8.31 9.05
C CYS A 97 -3.73 9.47 8.31
N THR A 98 -2.40 9.54 8.37
CA THR A 98 -1.64 10.49 7.56
C THR A 98 -1.52 9.98 6.13
N MET A 99 -1.67 10.88 5.17
CA MET A 99 -1.46 10.62 3.74
C MET A 99 -0.24 11.40 3.26
N HIS A 100 0.63 10.74 2.49
CA HIS A 100 1.85 11.34 1.97
C HIS A 100 1.96 11.12 0.46
N GLU A 101 2.29 12.20 -0.26
CA GLU A 101 2.53 12.13 -1.69
C GLU A 101 3.83 11.38 -1.98
N VAL A 102 3.79 10.55 -3.02
CA VAL A 102 4.97 9.98 -3.67
C VAL A 102 4.96 10.45 -5.12
N SER A 103 6.06 11.03 -5.59
CA SER A 103 6.23 11.50 -6.97
C SER A 103 7.38 10.75 -7.66
N ASP A 104 7.87 11.30 -8.76
CA ASP A 104 9.09 10.87 -9.45
C ASP A 104 10.40 11.15 -8.67
N ILE A 105 10.31 11.82 -7.51
CA ILE A 105 11.43 12.07 -6.59
C ILE A 105 11.45 10.99 -5.52
N GLU A 106 12.62 10.38 -5.32
CA GLU A 106 12.79 9.28 -4.37
C GLU A 106 12.50 9.72 -2.94
N SER A 107 11.64 8.95 -2.27
CA SER A 107 11.31 9.09 -0.85
C SER A 107 11.78 7.85 -0.10
N ASP A 108 12.40 8.03 1.07
CA ASP A 108 12.69 6.93 1.99
C ASP A 108 11.42 6.61 2.79
N ILE A 109 10.90 5.39 2.58
CA ILE A 109 9.75 4.89 3.32
C ILE A 109 10.13 3.53 3.90
N CYS A 110 10.27 3.47 5.23
CA CYS A 110 10.68 2.27 5.94
C CYS A 110 12.04 1.72 5.48
N GLY A 111 12.97 2.59 5.06
CA GLY A 111 14.27 2.21 4.51
C GLY A 111 14.22 1.73 3.06
N PHE A 112 13.06 1.79 2.39
CA PHE A 112 12.94 1.53 0.95
C PHE A 112 12.95 2.86 0.20
N GLY A 113 13.72 2.92 -0.89
CA GLY A 113 13.65 4.04 -1.83
C GLY A 113 12.42 3.88 -2.73
N ILE A 114 11.50 4.84 -2.70
CA ILE A 114 10.23 4.77 -3.44
C ILE A 114 10.11 5.95 -4.40
N THR A 115 9.85 5.66 -5.68
CA THR A 115 9.34 6.65 -6.65
C THR A 115 8.06 6.15 -7.29
N ALA A 116 7.20 7.07 -7.73
CA ALA A 116 6.01 6.78 -8.52
C ALA A 116 6.21 7.19 -9.98
N PHE A 117 5.51 6.51 -10.88
CA PHE A 117 5.38 6.89 -12.28
C PHE A 117 3.95 6.66 -12.74
N GLU A 118 3.44 7.55 -13.58
CA GLU A 118 2.07 7.44 -14.09
C GLU A 118 1.92 6.23 -15.03
N THR A 119 0.75 5.60 -14.96
CA THR A 119 0.38 4.48 -15.83
C THR A 119 -1.00 4.72 -16.44
N PRO A 120 -1.20 4.42 -17.74
CA PRO A 120 -2.53 4.49 -18.34
C PRO A 120 -3.40 3.34 -17.80
N HIS A 121 -4.59 3.66 -17.33
CA HIS A 121 -5.58 2.69 -16.86
C HIS A 121 -6.99 3.29 -16.95
N ASP A 122 -8.04 2.50 -16.79
CA ASP A 122 -9.44 2.91 -16.85
C ASP A 122 -9.91 3.62 -15.55
N THR A 123 -9.09 4.53 -15.06
CA THR A 123 -9.32 5.33 -13.86
C THR A 123 -8.78 6.75 -14.08
N PRO A 124 -9.31 7.79 -13.42
CA PRO A 124 -8.83 9.15 -13.61
C PRO A 124 -7.34 9.33 -13.32
N VAL A 125 -6.80 8.53 -12.38
CA VAL A 125 -5.42 8.62 -11.93
C VAL A 125 -4.91 7.21 -11.57
N SER A 126 -3.75 6.82 -12.11
CA SER A 126 -3.11 5.53 -11.83
C SER A 126 -1.59 5.67 -11.86
N CYS A 127 -0.92 4.93 -10.98
CA CYS A 127 0.54 4.87 -10.96
C CYS A 127 1.08 3.46 -10.71
N GLY A 128 2.33 3.27 -11.12
CA GLY A 128 3.22 2.24 -10.61
C GLY A 128 4.24 2.81 -9.63
N PHE A 129 4.83 1.94 -8.82
CA PHE A 129 5.92 2.28 -7.91
C PHE A 129 7.20 1.56 -8.32
N ARG A 130 8.33 2.28 -8.26
CA ARG A 130 9.67 1.68 -8.20
C ARG A 130 10.06 1.60 -6.73
N ILE A 131 10.52 0.44 -6.30
CA ILE A 131 10.87 0.14 -4.92
C ILE A 131 12.29 -0.41 -4.90
N THR A 132 13.21 0.35 -4.32
CA THR A 132 14.62 -0.02 -4.13
C THR A 132 14.80 -0.53 -2.71
N ALA A 133 15.25 -1.78 -2.56
CA ALA A 133 15.52 -2.35 -1.25
C ALA A 133 16.84 -1.81 -0.68
N PRO A 134 17.04 -1.79 0.66
CA PRO A 134 18.31 -1.38 1.27
C PRO A 134 19.53 -2.14 0.74
N SER A 135 19.33 -3.37 0.23
CA SER A 135 20.39 -4.23 -0.32
C SER A 135 20.76 -3.94 -1.78
N GLY A 136 20.08 -3.00 -2.44
CA GLY A 136 20.12 -2.81 -3.90
C GLY A 136 19.01 -3.59 -4.58
#